data_AF-A0A3D3HDH5-F1
#
_entry.id   AF-A0A3D3HDH5-F1
#
_cell.length_a   1.000
_cell.length_b   1.000
_cell.length_c   1.000
_cell.angle_alpha   90.00
_cell.angle_beta   90.00
_cell.angle_gamma   90.00
#
_symmetry.space_group_name_H-M   'P 1'
#
loop_
_entity.id
_entity.type
_entity.pdbx_description
1 polymer ?
#
loop_
_entity_poly.entity_id
_entity_poly.type
_entity_poly.pdbx_seq_one_letter_code
_entity_poly.pdbx_strand_id
1 'polypeptide(L)' 'MFNRLVKYFPENRLITVIILIAFVVTGLVTMPFNLKSGLLPRDPVPLDAIPDIGENQQIAVIDAGKSVPR' A
#
# COMPACT_ATOMS: atom_id res chain seq x y z
N MET A 1 -16.73 18.91 21.16
CA MET A 1 -16.93 17.49 20.76
C MET A 1 -15.60 16.76 20.53
N PHE A 2 -14.66 17.33 19.76
CA PHE A 2 -13.37 16.69 19.44
C PHE A 2 -12.60 16.14 20.65
N ASN A 3 -12.49 16.91 21.73
CA ASN A 3 -11.75 16.47 22.92
C ASN A 3 -12.36 15.23 23.61
N ARG A 4 -13.68 15.01 23.46
CA ARG A 4 -14.35 13.79 23.95
C ARG A 4 -14.05 12.60 23.04
N LEU A 5 -14.01 12.82 21.72
CA LEU A 5 -13.64 11.80 20.74
C LEU A 5 -12.22 11.29 20.99
N VAL A 6 -11.26 12.19 21.19
CA VAL A 6 -9.86 11.79 21.43
C VAL A 6 -9.70 11.03 22.75
N LYS A 7 -10.45 11.40 23.80
CA LYS A 7 -10.44 10.69 25.09
C LYS A 7 -11.11 9.31 25.04
N TYR A 8 -12.06 9.11 24.14
CA TYR A 8 -12.75 7.83 24.00
C TYR A 8 -11.82 6.66 23.64
N PHE A 9 -10.80 6.90 22.80
CA PHE A 9 -9.86 5.87 22.38
C PHE A 9 -9.02 5.29 23.55
N PRO A 10 -8.35 6.08 24.40
CA PRO A 10 -7.59 5.56 25.53
C PRO A 10 -8.48 5.04 26.69
N GLU A 11 -9.71 5.54 26.82
CA GLU A 11 -10.69 5.04 27.80
C GLU A 11 -11.24 3.66 27.39
N ASN A 12 -11.53 3.45 26.10
CA ASN A 12 -12.06 2.20 25.55
C ASN A 12 -11.00 1.42 24.79
N ARG A 13 -9.95 1.00 25.50
CA ARG A 13 -8.75 0.36 24.92
C ARG A 13 -9.09 -0.86 24.03
N LEU A 14 -10.06 -1.69 24.44
CA LEU A 14 -10.47 -2.86 23.66
C LEU A 14 -10.97 -2.47 22.27
N ILE A 15 -11.86 -1.48 22.20
CA ILE A 15 -12.44 -0.98 20.95
C ILE A 15 -11.35 -0.39 20.07
N THR A 16 -10.45 0.39 20.67
CA THR A 16 -9.30 0.99 19.98
C THR A 16 -8.40 -0.06 19.34
N VAL A 17 -8.08 -1.14 20.07
CA VAL A 17 -7.26 -2.23 19.55
C VAL A 17 -7.96 -2.99 18.42
N ILE A 18 -9.26 -3.27 18.56
CA ILE A 18 -10.04 -3.94 17.51
C ILE A 18 -10.04 -3.10 16.22
N ILE A 19 -10.31 -1.80 16.33
CA ILE A 19 -10.30 -0.87 15.20
C ILE A 19 -8.90 -0.83 14.56
N LEU A 20 -7.85 -0.75 15.38
CA LEU A 20 -6.47 -0.75 14.88
C LEU A 20 -6.16 -2.02 14.10
N ILE A 21 -6.51 -3.20 14.63
CA ILE A 21 -6.31 -4.47 13.95
C ILE A 21 -7.09 -4.51 12.63
N ALA A 22 -8.34 -4.04 12.62
CA ALA A 22 -9.14 -3.99 11.39
C ALA A 22 -8.47 -3.12 10.31
N PHE A 23 -7.90 -1.96 10.67
CA PHE A 23 -7.15 -1.11 9.73
C PHE A 23 -5.89 -1.80 9.21
N VAL A 24 -5.12 -2.45 10.09
CA VAL A 24 -3.88 -3.16 9.70
C VAL A 24 -4.21 -4.32 8.76
N VAL A 25 -5.20 -5.15 9.09
CA VAL A 25 -5.61 -6.28 8.24
C VAL A 25 -6.09 -5.79 6.88
N THR A 26 -6.91 -4.72 6.85
CA THR A 26 -7.37 -4.14 5.58
C THR A 26 -6.20 -3.64 4.75
N GLY A 27 -5.23 -2.95 5.35
CA GLY A 27 -4.03 -2.50 4.66
C GLY A 27 -3.16 -3.64 4.11
N LEU A 28 -3.06 -4.76 4.83
CA LEU A 28 -2.34 -5.96 4.37
C LEU A 28 -3.02 -6.64 3.17
N VAL A 29 -4.34 -6.56 3.08
CA VAL A 29 -5.14 -7.11 1.97
C VAL A 29 -5.01 -6.25 0.71
N THR A 30 -4.98 -4.92 0.88
CA THR A 30 -5.05 -3.94 -0.23
C THR A 30 -3.72 -3.36 -0.67
N MET A 31 -2.64 -3.63 0.06
CA MET A 31 -1.30 -3.13 -0.31
C MET A 31 -0.83 -3.67 -1.67
N PRO A 32 -0.15 -2.85 -2.49
CA PRO A 32 0.27 -3.21 -3.85
C PRO A 32 1.41 -4.24 -3.90
N PHE A 33 1.98 -4.63 -2.74
CA PHE A 33 3.09 -5.57 -2.70
C PHE A 33 2.62 -7.02 -2.57
N ASN A 34 3.30 -7.89 -3.29
CA ASN A 34 3.03 -9.32 -3.27
C ASN A 34 3.63 -9.94 -1.99
N LEU A 35 2.85 -10.06 -0.90
CA LEU A 35 3.27 -10.94 0.20
C LEU A 35 2.93 -12.40 -0.13
N LYS A 36 3.80 -13.31 0.29
CA LYS A 36 3.57 -14.75 0.17
C LYS A 36 2.73 -15.29 1.33
N SER A 37 1.73 -14.53 1.79
CA SER A 37 0.81 -15.01 2.84
C SER A 37 -0.41 -15.67 2.20
N GLY A 38 -0.58 -16.98 2.41
CA GLY A 38 -1.72 -17.75 1.90
C GLY A 38 -2.96 -17.74 2.80
N LEU A 39 -2.91 -17.00 3.92
CA LEU A 39 -3.94 -17.00 4.97
C LEU A 39 -5.02 -15.92 4.77
N LEU A 40 -4.73 -14.85 4.03
CA LEU A 40 -5.65 -13.70 3.86
C LEU A 40 -6.06 -13.55 2.39
N PRO A 41 -7.32 -13.16 2.11
CA PRO A 41 -7.73 -12.78 0.76
C PRO A 41 -6.89 -11.60 0.28
N ARG A 42 -6.59 -11.53 -1.02
CA ARG A 42 -5.80 -10.43 -1.60
C ARG A 42 -6.62 -9.68 -2.62
N ASP A 43 -6.63 -8.36 -2.48
CA ASP A 43 -7.17 -7.44 -3.48
C ASP A 43 -6.29 -6.18 -3.53
N PRO A 44 -5.04 -6.32 -4.02
CA PRO A 44 -4.06 -5.24 -4.00
C PRO A 44 -4.50 -4.11 -4.93
N VAL A 45 -4.43 -2.88 -4.45
CA VAL A 45 -4.65 -1.70 -5.29
C VAL A 45 -3.50 -1.64 -6.30
N PRO A 46 -3.78 -1.61 -7.62
CA PRO A 46 -2.73 -1.56 -8.63
C PRO A 46 -1.96 -0.25 -8.50
N LEU A 47 -0.65 -0.36 -8.29
CA LEU A 47 0.26 0.78 -8.44
C LEU A 47 0.60 0.88 -9.92
N ASP A 48 0.13 1.94 -10.60
CA ASP A 48 0.63 2.26 -11.94
C ASP A 48 2.08 2.71 -11.82
N ALA A 49 2.97 2.07 -12.57
CA ALA A 49 4.38 2.40 -12.59
C ALA A 49 4.68 3.62 -13.48
N ILE A 50 3.71 4.07 -14.27
CA ILE A 50 3.85 5.18 -15.21
C ILE A 50 2.92 6.31 -14.74
N PRO A 51 3.45 7.39 -14.15
CA PRO A 51 2.64 8.59 -13.97
C PRO A 51 2.30 9.17 -15.35
N ASP A 52 1.03 9.42 -15.63
CA ASP A 52 0.59 10.05 -16.88
C ASP A 52 0.97 11.55 -16.87
N ILE A 53 2.21 11.86 -17.28
CA ILE A 53 2.76 13.22 -17.37
C ILE A 53 3.10 13.58 -18.82
N GLY A 54 2.06 13.71 -19.66
CA GLY A 54 2.09 14.44 -20.94
C GLY A 54 3.05 13.91 -22.03
N GLU A 55 2.98 14.52 -23.21
CA GLU A 55 3.64 14.08 -24.47
C GLU A 55 5.19 14.03 -24.46
N ASN A 56 5.85 14.31 -23.32
CA ASN A 56 7.31 14.30 -23.17
C ASN A 56 7.85 13.09 -22.37
N GLN A 57 7.11 11.97 -22.33
CA GLN A 57 7.55 10.71 -21.72
C GLN A 57 8.37 9.85 -22.68
N GLN A 58 9.63 10.22 -22.90
CA GLN A 58 10.60 9.28 -23.48
C GLN A 58 11.12 8.37 -22.36
N ILE A 59 10.61 7.14 -22.30
CA ILE A 59 11.08 6.12 -21.35
C ILE A 59 12.54 5.80 -21.70
N ALA A 60 13.49 6.28 -20.89
CA ALA A 60 14.88 5.84 -20.95
C ALA A 60 14.96 4.40 -20.42
N VAL A 61 14.89 3.42 -21.33
CA VAL A 61 15.22 2.02 -21.01
C VAL A 61 16.72 1.95 -20.74
N ILE A 62 17.09 1.69 -19.48
CA ILE A 62 18.46 1.31 -19.15
C ILE A 62 18.50 -0.22 -19.20
N ASP A 63 18.96 -0.77 -20.32
CA ASP A 63 19.27 -2.20 -20.46
C ASP A 63 20.56 -2.50 -19.69
N ALA A 64 20.42 -2.73 -18.38
CA ALA A 64 21.49 -3.24 -17.55
C ALA A 64 21.70 -4.73 -17.84
N GLY A 65 22.28 -5.08 -19.00
CA GLY A 65 22.58 -6.49 -19.25
C GLY A 65 22.88 -6.97 -20.66
N LYS A 66 23.01 -6.13 -21.69
CA LYS A 66 23.50 -6.61 -22.99
C LYS A 66 24.80 -5.93 -23.40
N SER A 67 25.89 -6.67 -23.21
CA SER A 67 27.09 -6.53 -24.02
C SER A 67 26.69 -6.66 -25.49
N VAL A 68 26.64 -5.53 -26.19
CA VAL A 68 26.54 -5.44 -27.65
C VAL A 68 27.80 -6.10 -28.24
N PRO A 69 27.69 -7.21 -28.99
CA PRO A 69 28.75 -7.59 -29.90
C PRO A 69 28.57 -6.80 -31.20
N ARG A 70 29.61 -6.03 -31.53
CA ARG A 70 29.90 -5.25 -32.76
C ARG A 70 28.81 -5.15 -33.83
#